data_AF-R1FBN8-F1
#
_entry.id   AF-R1FBN8-F1
#
_cell.length_a   1.000
_cell.length_b   1.000
_cell.length_c   1.000
_cell.angle_alpha   90.00
_cell.angle_beta   90.00
_cell.angle_gamma   90.00
#
_symmetry.space_group_name_H-M   'P 1'
#
loop_
_entity.id
_entity.type
_entity.pdbx_description
1 polymer ?
#
loop_
_entity_poly.entity_id
_entity_poly.type
_entity_poly.pdbx_seq_one_letter_code
_entity_poly.pdbx_strand_id
1 'polypeptide(L)' 'MNIKPLLLLAALVLPMTPTLAQADGAPAIPMVVCHVDNMPQMLVPEYVCIWRGGTQHY' A
#
# COMPACT_ATOMS: atom_id res chain seq x y z
N MET A 1 24.85 8.86 -32.47
CA MET A 1 24.91 7.90 -31.34
C MET A 1 23.61 7.12 -31.29
N ASN A 2 23.68 5.79 -31.37
CA ASN A 2 22.50 4.91 -31.28
C ASN A 2 22.14 4.74 -29.80
N ILE A 3 21.17 5.52 -29.33
CA ILE A 3 20.76 5.65 -27.91
C ILE A 3 19.91 4.47 -27.39
N LYS A 4 19.29 3.72 -28.29
CA LYS A 4 18.44 2.56 -27.95
C LYS A 4 19.17 1.45 -27.17
N PRO A 5 20.37 0.99 -27.58
CA PRO A 5 21.11 -0.02 -26.81
C PRO A 5 21.54 0.48 -25.43
N LEU A 6 21.81 1.78 -25.28
CA LEU A 6 22.19 2.37 -23.99
C LEU A 6 21.03 2.33 -22.99
N LEU A 7 19.82 2.66 -23.44
CA LEU A 7 18.61 2.62 -22.60
C LEU A 7 18.27 1.18 -22.18
N LEU A 8 18.44 0.22 -23.09
CA LEU A 8 18.28 -1.21 -22.79
C LEU A 8 19.28 -1.67 -21.74
N LEU A 9 20.54 -1.27 -21.86
CA LEU A 9 21.58 -1.61 -20.89
C LEU A 9 21.27 -1.02 -19.51
N ALA A 10 20.83 0.24 -19.44
CA ALA A 10 20.44 0.87 -18.18
C ALA A 10 19.29 0.11 -17.50
N ALA A 11 18.24 -0.22 -18.26
CA ALA A 11 17.09 -0.96 -17.73
C ALA A 11 17.47 -2.35 -17.18
N LEU A 12 18.47 -3.01 -17.77
CA LEU A 12 18.97 -4.31 -17.32
C LEU A 12 19.80 -4.23 -16.03
N VAL A 13 20.50 -3.12 -15.79
CA VAL A 13 21.40 -2.95 -14.63
C VAL A 13 20.67 -2.38 -13.41
N LEU A 14 19.62 -1.58 -13.62
CA LEU A 14 18.77 -0.99 -12.57
C LEU A 14 18.20 -1.98 -11.52
N PRO A 15 17.71 -3.19 -11.87
CA PRO A 15 17.18 -4.13 -10.87
C PRO A 15 18.27 -4.79 -10.01
N MET A 16 19.56 -4.70 -10.37
CA MET A 16 20.67 -5.29 -9.59
C MET A 16 21.10 -4.43 -8.40
N THR A 17 20.51 -3.25 -8.22
CA THR A 17 20.75 -2.40 -7.05
C THR A 17 19.61 -2.58 -6.05
N PRO A 18 19.71 -3.53 -5.10
CA PRO A 18 18.63 -3.82 -4.13
C PRO A 18 18.28 -2.60 -3.27
N THR A 19 19.21 -1.66 -3.11
CA THR A 19 19.03 -0.38 -2.41
C THR A 19 18.09 0.59 -3.14
N LEU A 20 17.87 0.44 -4.45
CA LEU A 20 16.94 1.27 -5.23
C LEU A 20 15.53 0.65 -5.32
N ALA A 21 15.39 -0.64 -5.01
CA ALA A 21 14.14 -1.37 -5.01
C ALA A 21 13.90 -1.99 -3.62
N GLN A 22 13.98 -1.19 -2.56
CA GLN A 22 13.42 -1.58 -1.28
C GLN A 22 11.90 -1.44 -1.37
N ALA A 23 11.23 -2.58 -1.53
CA ALA A 23 9.85 -2.70 -1.09
C ALA A 23 9.89 -2.79 0.44
N ASP A 24 9.89 -1.64 1.12
CA ASP A 24 9.45 -1.62 2.51
C ASP A 24 8.07 -2.29 2.50
N GLY A 25 7.98 -3.45 3.15
CA GLY A 25 6.75 -4.26 3.15
C GLY A 25 5.55 -3.37 3.47
N ALA A 26 4.42 -3.65 2.82
CA ALA A 26 3.21 -2.86 3.03
C ALA A 26 2.96 -2.70 4.53
N PRO A 27 2.77 -1.48 5.04
CA PRO A 27 2.62 -1.26 6.48
C PRO A 27 1.45 -2.10 6.99
N ALA A 28 1.62 -2.71 8.18
CA ALA A 28 0.55 -3.46 8.82
C ALA A 28 -0.59 -2.50 9.15
N ILE A 29 -1.72 -2.62 8.45
CA ILE A 29 -2.88 -1.76 8.66
C ILE A 29 -3.71 -2.35 9.80
N PRO A 30 -4.05 -1.58 10.85
CA PRO A 30 -4.86 -2.07 11.95
C PRO A 30 -6.27 -2.40 11.48
N MET A 31 -6.76 -3.58 11.89
CA MET A 31 -8.13 -4.02 11.69
C MET A 31 -8.94 -3.62 12.92
N VAL A 32 -10.05 -2.92 12.74
CA VAL A 32 -10.91 -2.41 13.82
C VAL A 32 -12.35 -2.89 13.62
N VAL A 33 -13.06 -3.07 14.73
CA VAL A 33 -14.51 -3.27 14.69
C VAL A 33 -15.16 -1.91 14.48
N CYS A 34 -15.69 -1.70 13.29
CA CYS A 34 -16.33 -0.45 12.88
C CYS A 34 -17.84 -0.54 13.08
N HIS A 35 -18.40 0.48 13.72
CA HIS A 35 -19.84 0.71 13.81
C HIS A 35 -20.24 1.87 12.92
N VAL A 36 -21.25 1.67 12.08
CA VAL A 36 -21.84 2.74 11.25
C VAL A 36 -23.34 2.66 11.42
N ASP A 37 -24.00 3.81 11.53
CA ASP A 37 -25.46 3.88 11.70
C ASP A 37 -26.18 3.06 10.61
N ASN A 38 -27.20 2.30 11.03
CA ASN A 38 -27.96 1.37 10.18
C ASN A 38 -27.15 0.26 9.49
N MET A 39 -25.94 -0.07 9.95
CA MET A 39 -25.16 -1.21 9.45
C MET A 39 -24.73 -2.16 10.57
N PRO A 40 -24.61 -3.47 10.28
CA PRO A 40 -24.02 -4.41 11.23
C PRO A 40 -22.56 -4.04 11.51
N GLN A 41 -22.06 -4.42 12.68
CA GLN A 41 -20.65 -4.24 13.03
C GLN A 41 -19.77 -5.04 12.06
N MET A 42 -18.70 -4.41 11.56
CA MET A 42 -17.80 -5.01 10.57
C MET A 42 -16.35 -4.88 10.99
N LEU A 43 -15.57 -5.95 10.82
CA LEU A 43 -14.11 -5.91 10.97
C LEU A 43 -13.51 -5.39 9.66
N VAL A 44 -12.99 -4.17 9.69
CA VAL A 44 -12.44 -3.48 8.51
C VAL A 44 -11.13 -2.77 8.85
N PRO A 45 -10.30 -2.42 7.87
CA PRO A 45 -9.16 -1.55 8.11
C PRO A 45 -9.58 -0.19 8.69
N GLU A 46 -8.77 0.37 9.59
CA GLU A 46 -9.06 1.62 10.29
C GLU A 46 -9.47 2.78 9.37
N TYR A 47 -8.72 2.97 8.27
CA TYR A 47 -9.00 4.01 7.29
C TYR A 47 -10.37 3.84 6.62
N VAL A 48 -10.85 2.60 6.45
CA VAL A 48 -12.17 2.31 5.88
C VAL A 48 -13.27 2.74 6.84
N CYS A 49 -13.08 2.56 8.15
CA CYS A 49 -14.04 2.99 9.14
C CYS A 49 -14.18 4.52 9.17
N ILE A 50 -13.05 5.23 9.17
CA ILE A 50 -13.00 6.70 9.12
C ILE A 50 -13.72 7.22 7.87
N TRP A 51 -13.44 6.63 6.70
CA TRP A 51 -14.03 7.05 5.43
C TRP A 51 -15.56 6.89 5.38
N ARG A 52 -16.08 5.88 6.10
CA ARG A 52 -17.52 5.62 6.24
C ARG A 52 -18.19 6.47 7.31
N GLY A 53 -17.46 7.34 8.01
CA GLY A 53 -17.98 8.10 9.15
C GLY A 53 -18.33 7.22 10.35
N GLY A 54 -17.72 6.04 10.44
CA GLY A 54 -17.98 5.08 11.52
C GLY A 54 -17.20 5.38 12.79
N THR A 55 -17.72 4.90 13.92
CA THR A 55 -17.04 4.89 15.21
C THR A 55 -16.33 3.56 15.42
N GLN A 56 -15.13 3.63 15.99
CA GLN A 56 -14.33 2.47 16.34
C GLN A 56 -14.57 2.12 17.80
N HIS A 57 -14.65 0.82 18.10
CA HIS A 57 -14.61 0.30 19.47
C HIS A 57 -13.35 -0.55 19.64
N TYR A 58 -12.58 -0.28 20.69
CA TYR A 58 -11.38 -1.03 21.11
C TYR A 58 -11.73 -2.15 22.09
#